data_AF-A0A8T7BYF7-F1
#
_entry.id   AF-A0A8T7BYF7-F1
#
_cell.length_a   1.000
_cell.length_b   1.000
_cell.length_c   1.000
_cell.angle_alpha   90.00
_cell.angle_beta   90.00
_cell.angle_gamma   90.00
#
_symmetry.space_group_name_H-M   'P 1'
#
loop_
_entity.id
_entity.type
_entity.pdbx_description
1 polymer ?
#
loop_
_entity_poly.entity_id
_entity_poly.type
_entity_poly.pdbx_seq_one_letter_code
_entity_poly.pdbx_strand_id
1 'polypeptide(L)'
;MKKTSGYYRVLLLMAAAFGLTVSGNADIITFSGQIDIIFEDDGTGVFAGSPLGSAVNGFIDDQTFNGEVTVGGTTVTFGCCIAAGGLDVTDNLILDADTVALLNSLPGSPGFAIGQTVDGVDIEGDVMVTDSHRLEAGVSYILRPDAFASGDLGEYPFAPNDVLLALFFIIEEDGDNDVYDIIGVFASD
;
A
#
# COMPACT_ATOMS: atom_id res chain seq x y z
N MET A 1 11.69 -23.39 -9.50
CA MET A 1 12.28 -22.58 -8.42
C MET A 1 11.27 -21.47 -8.16
N LYS A 2 10.36 -21.66 -7.20
CA LYS A 2 9.45 -20.61 -6.72
C LYS A 2 10.31 -19.65 -5.89
N LYS A 3 10.81 -18.59 -6.51
CA LYS A 3 11.60 -17.56 -5.83
C LYS A 3 10.75 -16.29 -5.83
N THR A 4 10.82 -15.57 -4.71
CA THR A 4 10.51 -14.14 -4.48
C THR A 4 9.11 -13.64 -4.11
N SER A 5 7.97 -14.23 -4.48
CA SER A 5 6.64 -13.65 -4.10
C SER A 5 6.36 -13.60 -2.58
N GLY A 6 6.97 -14.50 -1.78
CA GLY A 6 6.75 -14.52 -0.32
C GLY A 6 7.58 -13.54 0.53
N TYR A 7 8.54 -12.80 -0.05
CA TYR A 7 9.54 -12.04 0.72
C TYR A 7 9.21 -10.55 0.90
N TYR A 8 8.32 -9.98 0.08
CA TYR A 8 7.97 -8.55 0.15
C TYR A 8 6.69 -8.26 0.95
N ARG A 9 6.03 -9.32 1.42
CA ARG A 9 4.87 -9.20 2.31
C ARG A 9 5.21 -8.62 3.68
N VAL A 10 6.45 -8.26 4.01
CA VAL A 10 6.74 -7.64 5.32
C VAL A 10 6.17 -6.21 5.44
N LEU A 11 5.87 -5.53 4.32
CA LEU A 11 5.01 -4.35 4.34
C LEU A 11 3.51 -4.70 4.16
N LEU A 12 3.18 -5.91 3.70
CA LEU A 12 1.83 -6.34 3.30
C LEU A 12 1.15 -7.33 4.27
N LEU A 13 1.81 -7.68 5.38
CA LEU A 13 1.36 -8.69 6.35
C LEU A 13 1.18 -8.07 7.73
N MET A 14 0.68 -6.83 7.74
CA MET A 14 0.02 -6.28 8.92
C MET A 14 -1.45 -6.77 9.01
N ALA A 15 -2.05 -7.20 7.89
CA ALA A 15 -3.42 -7.75 7.83
C ALA A 15 -3.63 -9.05 8.63
N ALA A 16 -3.89 -8.91 9.93
CA ALA A 16 -4.54 -9.91 10.77
C ALA A 16 -5.88 -9.38 11.27
N ALA A 17 -6.82 -9.28 10.33
CA ALA A 17 -8.27 -9.45 10.49
C ALA A 17 -8.92 -8.91 11.78
N PHE A 18 -9.54 -7.72 11.72
CA PHE A 18 -10.74 -7.42 12.49
C PHE A 18 -11.65 -6.45 11.73
N GLY A 19 -12.87 -6.89 11.41
CA GLY A 19 -13.89 -5.99 10.88
C GLY A 19 -14.26 -4.94 11.93
N LEU A 20 -14.03 -3.67 11.61
CA LEU A 20 -14.34 -2.55 12.50
C LEU A 20 -14.95 -1.39 11.72
N THR A 21 -15.98 -0.78 12.31
CA THR A 21 -16.57 0.47 11.83
C THR A 21 -15.76 1.63 12.42
N VAL A 22 -14.98 2.32 11.59
CA VAL A 22 -14.27 3.54 12.00
C VAL A 22 -15.28 4.67 12.14
N SER A 23 -15.39 5.27 13.32
CA SER A 23 -16.26 6.43 13.56
C SER A 23 -15.44 7.72 13.62
N GLY A 24 -15.62 8.59 12.62
CA GLY A 24 -15.21 10.00 12.70
C GLY A 24 -14.62 10.53 11.41
N ASN A 25 -15.48 11.14 10.57
CA ASN A 25 -15.21 11.83 9.30
C ASN A 25 -14.41 11.03 8.27
N ALA A 26 -15.07 10.55 7.21
CA ALA A 26 -14.38 9.87 6.11
C ALA A 26 -13.41 10.87 5.49
N ASP A 27 -12.14 10.52 5.42
CA ASP A 27 -11.18 11.28 4.65
C ASP A 27 -10.99 10.61 3.29
N ILE A 28 -11.05 11.44 2.25
CA ILE A 28 -10.74 10.98 0.90
C ILE A 28 -9.24 11.21 0.73
N ILE A 29 -8.47 10.14 0.88
CA ILE A 29 -7.04 10.17 0.68
C ILE A 29 -6.79 10.19 -0.82
N THR A 30 -6.39 11.35 -1.33
CA THR A 30 -5.95 11.48 -2.72
C THR A 30 -4.45 11.23 -2.78
N PHE A 31 -4.01 10.42 -3.73
CA PHE A 31 -2.60 10.14 -3.96
C PHE A 31 -2.25 10.31 -5.42
N SER A 32 -1.02 10.78 -5.66
CA SER A 32 -0.44 10.86 -7.00
C SER A 32 1.05 10.59 -6.91
N GLY A 33 1.65 10.18 -8.02
CA GLY A 33 3.08 9.88 -8.10
C GLY A 33 3.42 9.17 -9.39
N GLN A 34 4.44 8.33 -9.32
CA GLN A 34 4.88 7.52 -10.45
C GLN A 34 5.29 6.13 -9.96
N ILE A 35 5.30 5.15 -10.87
CA ILE A 35 5.82 3.82 -10.55
C ILE A 35 7.33 3.92 -10.28
N ASP A 36 7.74 3.65 -9.04
CA ASP A 36 9.16 3.70 -8.66
C ASP A 36 9.80 2.31 -8.68
N ILE A 37 9.03 1.26 -8.38
CA ILE A 37 9.48 -0.14 -8.42
C ILE A 37 8.38 -1.01 -9.02
N ILE A 38 8.81 -1.99 -9.83
CA ILE A 38 7.99 -3.09 -10.32
C ILE A 38 8.60 -4.39 -9.78
N PHE A 39 7.84 -5.12 -8.98
CA PHE A 39 8.23 -6.42 -8.44
C PHE A 39 7.88 -7.55 -9.41
N GLU A 40 6.71 -7.45 -10.04
CA GLU A 40 6.21 -8.42 -11.02
C GLU A 40 5.48 -7.67 -12.15
N ASP A 41 5.66 -8.16 -13.37
CA ASP A 41 4.89 -7.77 -14.56
C ASP A 41 4.98 -8.92 -15.55
N ASP A 42 4.02 -9.85 -15.47
CA ASP A 42 3.99 -11.04 -16.32
C ASP A 42 3.33 -10.80 -17.70
N GLY A 43 2.82 -9.57 -17.91
CA GLY A 43 2.13 -9.15 -19.12
C GLY A 43 0.62 -9.39 -19.12
N THR A 44 0.01 -9.85 -18.02
CA THR A 44 -1.42 -10.20 -17.95
C THR A 44 -2.27 -9.33 -17.01
N GLY A 45 -1.63 -8.57 -16.12
CA GLY A 45 -2.27 -7.52 -15.31
C GLY A 45 -3.02 -6.47 -16.14
N VAL A 46 -4.02 -5.83 -15.56
CA VAL A 46 -4.74 -4.66 -16.10
C VAL A 46 -3.76 -3.52 -16.39
N PHE A 47 -2.79 -3.31 -15.52
CA PHE A 47 -1.77 -2.27 -15.68
C PHE A 47 -0.44 -2.78 -16.26
N ALA A 48 -0.39 -4.06 -16.65
CA ALA A 48 0.80 -4.69 -17.21
C ALA A 48 1.38 -3.91 -18.39
N GLY A 49 2.72 -3.88 -18.46
CA GLY A 49 3.47 -3.12 -19.46
C GLY A 49 3.59 -1.62 -19.17
N SER A 50 3.08 -1.13 -18.04
CA SER A 50 3.35 0.24 -17.57
C SER A 50 4.79 0.34 -17.06
N PRO A 51 5.68 1.11 -17.72
CA PRO A 51 7.08 1.18 -17.31
C PRO A 51 7.28 1.98 -16.01
N LEU A 52 8.45 1.82 -15.37
CA LEU A 52 8.94 2.72 -14.33
C LEU A 52 8.81 4.20 -14.77
N GLY A 53 8.37 5.05 -13.86
CA GLY A 53 8.06 6.46 -14.12
C GLY A 53 6.68 6.72 -14.73
N SER A 54 5.86 5.69 -14.97
CA SER A 54 4.46 5.90 -15.38
C SER A 54 3.69 6.63 -14.29
N ALA A 55 2.92 7.65 -14.65
CA ALA A 55 2.13 8.40 -13.70
C ALA A 55 1.02 7.53 -13.09
N VAL A 56 0.86 7.66 -11.77
CA VAL A 56 -0.20 7.03 -10.99
C VAL A 56 -0.98 8.12 -10.27
N ASN A 57 -2.31 8.05 -10.32
CA ASN A 57 -3.20 8.93 -9.58
C ASN A 57 -4.36 8.11 -9.03
N GLY A 58 -4.85 8.44 -7.86
CA GLY A 58 -6.01 7.76 -7.30
C GLY A 58 -6.54 8.44 -6.06
N PHE A 59 -7.60 7.84 -5.52
CA PHE A 59 -8.07 8.15 -4.19
C PHE A 59 -8.61 6.90 -3.51
N ILE A 60 -8.62 6.90 -2.18
CA ILE A 60 -9.29 5.90 -1.36
C ILE A 60 -10.05 6.60 -0.23
N ASP A 61 -11.28 6.15 0.01
CA ASP A 61 -12.08 6.52 1.18
C ASP A 61 -11.67 5.61 2.34
N ASP A 62 -11.11 6.18 3.40
CA ASP A 62 -10.59 5.44 4.55
C ASP A 62 -11.67 4.79 5.46
N GLN A 63 -12.95 5.04 5.19
CA GLN A 63 -14.06 4.39 5.90
C GLN A 63 -14.71 3.28 5.09
N THR A 64 -14.84 3.49 3.78
CA THR A 64 -15.50 2.52 2.90
C THR A 64 -14.53 1.64 2.15
N PHE A 65 -13.25 2.00 2.15
CA PHE A 65 -12.15 1.41 1.38
C PHE A 65 -12.46 1.31 -0.12
N ASN A 66 -13.36 2.19 -0.58
CA ASN A 66 -13.67 2.37 -1.98
C ASN A 66 -12.76 3.44 -2.57
N GLY A 67 -12.41 3.27 -3.84
CA GLY A 67 -11.51 4.20 -4.49
C GLY A 67 -11.40 4.00 -5.97
N GLU A 68 -10.50 4.76 -6.57
CA GLU A 68 -10.04 4.52 -7.93
C GLU A 68 -8.53 4.67 -8.01
N VAL A 69 -7.93 3.92 -8.93
CA VAL A 69 -6.54 4.09 -9.31
C VAL A 69 -6.42 4.16 -10.82
N THR A 70 -5.61 5.10 -11.29
CA THR A 70 -5.31 5.34 -12.69
C THR A 70 -3.81 5.21 -12.91
N VAL A 71 -3.41 4.29 -13.79
CA VAL A 71 -2.02 4.10 -14.23
C VAL A 71 -1.97 4.28 -15.74
N GLY A 72 -1.12 5.18 -16.23
CA GLY A 72 -0.89 5.34 -17.68
C GLY A 72 -2.14 5.68 -18.51
N GLY A 73 -3.23 6.14 -17.89
CA GLY A 73 -4.51 6.45 -18.54
C GLY A 73 -5.57 5.33 -18.48
N THR A 74 -5.25 4.17 -17.91
CA THR A 74 -6.22 3.13 -17.55
C THR A 74 -6.69 3.37 -16.13
N THR A 75 -8.01 3.38 -15.90
CA THR A 75 -8.63 3.62 -14.60
C THR A 75 -9.39 2.40 -14.13
N VAL A 76 -9.20 2.02 -12.87
CA VAL A 76 -9.94 0.94 -12.19
C VAL A 76 -10.55 1.49 -10.91
N THR A 77 -11.85 1.25 -10.73
CA THR A 77 -12.55 1.50 -9.47
C THR A 77 -12.53 0.22 -8.64
N PHE A 78 -12.24 0.36 -7.35
CA PHE A 78 -12.20 -0.75 -6.39
C PHE A 78 -13.05 -0.44 -5.16
N GLY A 79 -13.30 -1.47 -4.35
CA GLY A 79 -14.11 -1.37 -3.14
C GLY A 79 -13.60 -2.21 -1.99
N CYS A 80 -14.31 -2.16 -0.86
CA CYS A 80 -14.07 -3.09 0.24
C CYS A 80 -14.92 -4.36 0.13
N CYS A 81 -14.48 -5.49 0.66
CA CYS A 81 -13.11 -5.99 0.75
C CYS A 81 -13.32 -7.48 0.46
N ILE A 82 -12.84 -7.97 -0.69
CA ILE A 82 -12.96 -9.38 -1.07
C ILE A 82 -11.94 -10.19 -0.29
N ALA A 83 -10.69 -9.73 -0.30
CA ALA A 83 -9.52 -10.27 0.39
C ALA A 83 -8.60 -9.18 0.98
N ALA A 84 -8.76 -7.91 0.57
CA ALA A 84 -8.06 -6.77 1.13
C ALA A 84 -8.28 -6.62 2.65
N GLY A 85 -7.26 -6.13 3.35
CA GLY A 85 -7.25 -5.90 4.80
C GLY A 85 -8.10 -4.72 5.27
N GLY A 86 -8.45 -3.79 4.36
CA GLY A 86 -9.18 -2.57 4.71
C GLY A 86 -8.22 -1.54 5.32
N LEU A 87 -8.46 -1.14 6.58
CA LEU A 87 -7.55 -0.27 7.33
C LEU A 87 -6.86 -1.08 8.43
N ASP A 88 -5.54 -0.96 8.48
CA ASP A 88 -4.73 -1.55 9.55
C ASP A 88 -3.72 -0.54 10.12
N VAL A 89 -3.42 -0.71 11.41
CA VAL A 89 -2.50 0.14 12.17
C VAL A 89 -1.51 -0.76 12.89
N THR A 90 -0.22 -0.52 12.67
CA THR A 90 0.84 -1.22 13.38
C THR A 90 1.67 -0.27 14.22
N ASP A 91 1.85 -0.66 15.48
CA ASP A 91 2.71 -0.01 16.45
C ASP A 91 4.04 -0.76 16.57
N ASN A 92 5.14 -0.01 16.64
CA ASN A 92 6.47 -0.49 16.94
C ASN A 92 7.01 -1.59 15.99
N LEU A 93 6.75 -1.49 14.68
CA LEU A 93 7.37 -2.36 13.68
C LEU A 93 8.90 -2.16 13.70
N ILE A 94 9.64 -3.26 13.84
CA ILE A 94 11.10 -3.26 13.73
C ILE A 94 11.50 -3.59 12.29
N LEU A 95 12.14 -2.65 11.63
CA LEU A 95 12.56 -2.80 10.23
C LEU A 95 13.69 -3.81 10.08
N ASP A 96 13.49 -4.82 9.23
CA ASP A 96 14.53 -5.76 8.84
C ASP A 96 15.41 -5.23 7.69
N ALA A 97 16.41 -6.03 7.29
CA ALA A 97 17.38 -5.62 6.27
C ALA A 97 16.75 -5.40 4.90
N ASP A 98 15.78 -6.24 4.53
CA ASP A 98 15.18 -6.24 3.19
C ASP A 98 14.17 -5.10 3.06
N THR A 99 13.38 -4.86 4.11
CA THR A 99 12.48 -3.71 4.21
C THR A 99 13.27 -2.40 4.17
N VAL A 100 14.36 -2.29 4.93
CA VAL A 100 15.22 -1.09 4.87
C VAL A 100 15.83 -0.89 3.48
N ALA A 101 16.27 -1.97 2.83
CA ALA A 101 16.82 -1.88 1.48
C ALA A 101 15.76 -1.40 0.47
N LEU A 102 14.53 -1.91 0.56
CA LEU A 102 13.39 -1.48 -0.25
C LEU A 102 13.08 0.00 0.00
N LEU A 103 12.82 0.38 1.25
CA LEU A 103 12.44 1.74 1.60
C LEU A 103 13.51 2.76 1.25
N ASN A 104 14.80 2.41 1.36
CA ASN A 104 15.91 3.29 0.99
C ASN A 104 16.20 3.32 -0.52
N SER A 105 15.60 2.42 -1.30
CA SER A 105 15.67 2.48 -2.76
C SER A 105 14.66 3.45 -3.36
N LEU A 106 13.62 3.81 -2.61
CA LEU A 106 12.56 4.70 -3.04
C LEU A 106 13.00 6.18 -3.03
N PRO A 107 12.53 7.01 -3.97
CA PRO A 107 12.80 8.44 -3.98
C PRO A 107 12.33 9.13 -2.71
N GLY A 108 13.08 10.13 -2.23
CA GLY A 108 12.68 10.91 -1.05
C GLY A 108 12.77 10.17 0.29
N SER A 109 13.25 8.92 0.31
CA SER A 109 13.44 8.16 1.54
C SER A 109 14.32 8.91 2.55
N PRO A 110 13.93 8.95 3.85
CA PRO A 110 14.68 9.66 4.89
C PRO A 110 15.97 8.93 5.33
N GLY A 111 16.24 7.74 4.81
CA GLY A 111 17.40 6.93 5.17
C GLY A 111 17.15 6.09 6.42
N PHE A 112 16.31 5.07 6.28
CA PHE A 112 15.99 4.10 7.33
C PHE A 112 17.19 3.22 7.71
N ALA A 113 17.20 2.73 8.94
CA ALA A 113 18.23 1.83 9.46
C ALA A 113 17.65 0.47 9.88
N ILE A 114 18.47 -0.58 9.76
CA ILE A 114 18.09 -1.93 10.22
C ILE A 114 17.91 -1.91 11.73
N GLY A 115 16.80 -2.46 12.21
CA GLY A 115 16.40 -2.44 13.62
C GLY A 115 15.78 -1.12 14.07
N GLN A 116 15.58 -0.16 13.16
CA GLN A 116 14.80 1.04 13.46
C GLN A 116 13.35 0.63 13.71
N THR A 117 12.75 1.25 14.72
CA THR A 117 11.33 1.14 15.02
C THR A 117 10.57 2.22 14.27
N VAL A 118 9.43 1.85 13.66
CA VAL A 118 8.48 2.74 13.00
C VAL A 118 7.06 2.30 13.32
N ASP A 119 6.11 3.21 13.15
CA ASP A 119 4.69 2.85 13.12
C ASP A 119 4.18 2.83 11.68
N GLY A 120 3.08 2.14 11.44
CA GLY A 120 2.53 1.89 10.11
C GLY A 120 1.02 2.09 10.05
N VAL A 121 0.54 2.58 8.91
CA VAL A 121 -0.88 2.51 8.53
C VAL A 121 -0.99 2.03 7.10
N ASP A 122 -1.83 1.04 6.88
CA ASP A 122 -2.18 0.54 5.55
C ASP A 122 -3.68 0.72 5.32
N ILE A 123 -4.04 1.23 4.14
CA ILE A 123 -5.44 1.41 3.72
C ILE A 123 -5.58 0.87 2.31
N GLU A 124 -6.39 -0.16 2.13
CA GLU A 124 -6.48 -0.91 0.89
C GLU A 124 -7.90 -1.38 0.57
N GLY A 125 -8.17 -1.50 -0.72
CA GLY A 125 -9.39 -2.09 -1.25
C GLY A 125 -9.07 -2.92 -2.49
N ASP A 126 -10.06 -3.69 -2.95
CA ASP A 126 -9.89 -4.60 -4.06
C ASP A 126 -11.10 -4.69 -4.99
N VAL A 127 -10.89 -5.37 -6.11
CA VAL A 127 -11.92 -5.65 -7.11
C VAL A 127 -11.59 -6.91 -7.88
N MET A 128 -12.62 -7.71 -8.19
CA MET A 128 -12.48 -8.77 -9.19
C MET A 128 -12.50 -8.13 -10.58
N VAL A 129 -11.38 -8.23 -11.29
CA VAL A 129 -11.26 -7.85 -12.71
C VAL A 129 -11.89 -8.94 -13.58
N THR A 130 -11.66 -10.20 -13.24
CA THR A 130 -12.30 -11.39 -13.84
C THR A 130 -12.62 -12.42 -12.76
N ASP A 131 -13.06 -13.63 -13.12
CA ASP A 131 -13.39 -14.69 -12.14
C ASP A 131 -12.19 -15.16 -11.31
N SER A 132 -10.95 -15.02 -11.81
CA SER A 132 -9.72 -15.42 -11.12
C SER A 132 -8.75 -14.27 -10.89
N HIS A 133 -8.96 -13.13 -11.54
CA HIS A 133 -8.07 -11.98 -11.48
C HIS A 133 -8.61 -10.94 -10.49
N ARG A 134 -7.89 -10.71 -9.39
CA ARG A 134 -8.15 -9.65 -8.40
C ARG A 134 -7.13 -8.54 -8.57
N LEU A 135 -7.58 -7.30 -8.50
CA LEU A 135 -6.74 -6.14 -8.32
C LEU A 135 -6.95 -5.59 -6.91
N GLU A 136 -5.86 -5.29 -6.24
CA GLU A 136 -5.79 -4.66 -4.93
C GLU A 136 -4.95 -3.40 -5.04
N ALA A 137 -5.44 -2.32 -4.43
CA ALA A 137 -4.75 -1.04 -4.44
C ALA A 137 -4.92 -0.37 -3.09
N GLY A 138 -3.85 0.28 -2.64
CA GLY A 138 -3.84 0.91 -1.34
C GLY A 138 -2.73 1.91 -1.16
N VAL A 139 -2.72 2.48 0.03
CA VAL A 139 -1.73 3.43 0.51
C VAL A 139 -1.13 2.93 1.80
N SER A 140 0.18 3.14 1.96
CA SER A 140 0.93 2.79 3.16
C SER A 140 1.64 4.03 3.68
N TYR A 141 1.46 4.31 4.97
CA TYR A 141 2.17 5.38 5.67
C TYR A 141 3.16 4.77 6.65
N ILE A 142 4.41 5.20 6.54
CA ILE A 142 5.47 4.90 7.50
C ILE A 142 5.61 6.12 8.38
N LEU A 143 5.44 5.92 9.68
CA LEU A 143 5.35 6.98 10.66
C LEU A 143 6.52 6.91 11.65
N ARG A 144 6.70 7.99 12.41
CA ARG A 144 7.57 7.98 13.60
C ARG A 144 7.10 6.92 14.60
N PRO A 145 8.01 6.30 15.38
CA PRO A 145 7.67 5.25 16.34
C PRO A 145 6.92 5.74 17.59
N ASP A 146 6.57 7.02 17.65
CA ASP A 146 5.73 7.61 18.69
C ASP A 146 4.42 8.17 18.13
N ALA A 147 4.08 7.81 16.88
CA ALA A 147 2.83 8.20 16.25
C ALA A 147 1.64 7.47 16.89
N PHE A 148 1.85 6.21 17.27
CA PHE A 148 0.89 5.41 18.01
C PHE A 148 1.49 4.91 19.33
N ALA A 149 0.64 4.73 20.33
CA ALA A 149 0.95 4.11 21.61
C ALA A 149 0.55 2.61 21.62
N SER A 150 -0.21 2.18 20.62
CA SER A 150 -0.68 0.81 20.42
C SER A 150 -1.14 0.58 18.97
N GLY A 151 -1.32 -0.67 18.56
CA GLY A 151 -1.91 -1.02 17.25
C GLY A 151 -3.44 -0.84 17.20
N ASP A 152 -4.03 -0.04 18.08
CA ASP A 152 -5.48 0.15 18.14
C ASP A 152 -5.93 1.22 17.14
N LEU A 153 -6.95 0.90 16.34
CA LEU A 153 -7.57 1.84 15.38
C LEU A 153 -8.14 3.12 16.02
N GLY A 154 -8.29 3.16 17.35
CA GLY A 154 -8.71 4.37 18.07
C GLY A 154 -7.69 5.52 18.04
N GLU A 155 -6.47 5.23 17.61
CA GLU A 155 -5.39 6.21 17.46
C GLU A 155 -5.30 6.78 16.03
N TYR A 156 -6.04 6.20 15.08
CA TYR A 156 -6.24 6.77 13.74
C TYR A 156 -7.34 7.86 13.77
N PRO A 157 -7.18 9.01 13.08
CA PRO A 157 -6.08 9.36 12.18
C PRO A 157 -4.81 9.83 12.89
N PHE A 158 -3.65 9.55 12.29
CA PHE A 158 -2.35 10.03 12.76
C PHE A 158 -2.13 11.53 12.52
N ALA A 159 -1.17 12.14 13.21
CA ALA A 159 -0.82 13.54 12.95
C ALA A 159 0.05 13.65 11.67
N PRO A 160 -0.21 14.62 10.77
CA PRO A 160 0.54 14.74 9.51
C PRO A 160 2.06 14.91 9.68
N ASN A 161 2.50 15.47 10.81
CA ASN A 161 3.93 15.64 11.10
C ASN A 161 4.66 14.34 11.44
N ASP A 162 3.93 13.25 11.66
CA ASP A 162 4.51 11.96 12.02
C ASP A 162 4.84 11.11 10.78
N VAL A 163 4.36 11.51 9.60
CA VAL A 163 4.66 10.83 8.34
C VAL A 163 6.15 10.98 7.99
N LEU A 164 6.82 9.84 7.85
CA LEU A 164 8.19 9.73 7.36
C LEU A 164 8.22 9.42 5.86
N LEU A 165 7.29 8.58 5.40
CA LEU A 165 7.14 8.19 4.00
C LEU A 165 5.69 7.80 3.73
N ALA A 166 5.15 8.21 2.57
CA ALA A 166 3.82 7.83 2.11
C ALA A 166 3.95 7.17 0.73
N LEU A 167 3.36 5.98 0.61
CA LEU A 167 3.49 5.09 -0.52
C LEU A 167 2.12 4.72 -1.05
N PHE A 168 2.00 4.48 -2.34
CA PHE A 168 0.89 3.74 -2.92
C PHE A 168 1.41 2.42 -3.48
N PHE A 169 0.55 1.42 -3.52
CA PHE A 169 0.85 0.13 -4.15
C PHE A 169 -0.34 -0.35 -4.97
N ILE A 170 -0.03 -1.21 -5.94
CA ILE A 170 -1.03 -1.94 -6.72
C ILE A 170 -0.53 -3.36 -6.89
N ILE A 171 -1.37 -4.32 -6.52
CA ILE A 171 -1.11 -5.73 -6.66
C ILE A 171 -2.25 -6.33 -7.48
N GLU A 172 -1.90 -7.08 -8.50
CA GLU A 172 -2.82 -7.84 -9.31
C GLU A 172 -2.47 -9.32 -9.18
N GLU A 173 -3.44 -10.14 -8.84
CA GLU A 173 -3.29 -11.58 -8.64
C GLU A 173 -4.21 -12.35 -9.62
N ASP A 174 -3.68 -13.36 -10.32
CA ASP A 174 -4.48 -14.37 -11.03
C ASP A 174 -4.41 -15.72 -10.28
N GLY A 175 -5.48 -16.00 -9.53
CA GLY A 175 -5.50 -17.07 -8.55
C GLY A 175 -4.56 -16.80 -7.37
N ASP A 176 -3.54 -17.65 -7.20
CA ASP A 176 -2.54 -17.54 -6.12
C ASP A 176 -1.21 -16.92 -6.62
N ASN A 177 -1.18 -16.32 -7.81
CA ASN A 177 0.03 -15.75 -8.39
C ASN A 177 -0.14 -14.26 -8.60
N ASP A 178 0.82 -13.50 -8.08
CA ASP A 178 1.00 -12.10 -8.46
C ASP A 178 1.33 -12.05 -9.97
N VAL A 179 0.57 -11.26 -10.72
CA VAL A 179 0.75 -11.03 -12.17
C VAL A 179 1.25 -9.62 -12.47
N TYR A 180 1.00 -8.68 -11.54
CA TYR A 180 1.53 -7.33 -11.57
C TYR A 180 1.64 -6.80 -10.14
N ASP A 181 2.79 -6.26 -9.74
CA ASP A 181 3.02 -5.74 -8.39
C ASP A 181 3.96 -4.54 -8.44
N ILE A 182 3.48 -3.39 -7.96
CA ILE A 182 4.21 -2.14 -7.98
C ILE A 182 4.10 -1.36 -6.68
N ILE A 183 5.07 -0.47 -6.48
CA ILE A 183 5.02 0.57 -5.45
C ILE A 183 5.53 1.90 -6.01
N GLY A 184 5.00 3.00 -5.47
CA GLY A 184 5.50 4.34 -5.74
C GLY A 184 5.31 5.28 -4.56
N VAL A 185 6.10 6.34 -4.54
CA VAL A 185 6.06 7.38 -3.50
C VAL A 185 5.05 8.44 -3.89
N PHE A 186 4.37 9.02 -2.90
CA PHE A 186 3.51 10.17 -3.11
C PHE A 186 4.33 11.34 -3.66
N ALA A 187 3.86 11.97 -4.72
CA ALA A 187 4.39 13.24 -5.16
C ALA A 187 4.18 14.28 -4.05
N SER A 188 5.27 14.94 -3.64
CA SER A 188 5.16 16.17 -2.86
C SER A 188 4.76 17.29 -3.82
N ASP A 189 3.59 17.89 -3.61
CA ASP A 189 3.21 19.15 -4.28
C ASP A 189 4.17 20.30 -3.95
#